data_AF-A0A935EUA1-F1
#
_entry.id   AF-A0A935EUA1-F1
#
_cell.length_a   1.000
_cell.length_b   1.000
_cell.length_c   1.000
_cell.angle_alpha   90.00
_cell.angle_beta   90.00
_cell.angle_gamma   90.00
#
_symmetry.space_group_name_H-M   'P 1'
#
loop_
_entity.id
_entity.type
_entity.pdbx_description
1 polymer ?
#
loop_
_entity_poly.entity_id
_entity_poly.type
_entity_poly.pdbx_seq_one_letter_code
_entity_poly.pdbx_strand_id
1 'polypeptide(L)'
;MRSGFFFGRGLAHLLAASIILFITFHPVEAKKKIFVPGRRVIVFDERISVLRERPDAKSRVVQRLRRGREIGILASAATRSGGRYLRVAISRNREGWILAESVVIPGSTLDAQKILRLIDETSDDFIRAKLARLCADEFRTTALAPAALLKLGETAERVAERLTRDAGRRLGEDPSIPGVSRRDLFLNFIGLDRFNKIGLTFNYVEDEGRFIYDGKAYRELLKKYPKSKEAERVRSLKS
;
A
#
# COMPACT_ATOMS: atom_id res chain seq x y z
N MET A 1 -83.71 -1.22 -36.78
CA MET A 1 -83.05 -1.70 -38.01
C MET A 1 -81.63 -1.13 -38.07
N ARG A 2 -80.61 -2.03 -38.10
CA ARG A 2 -79.16 -1.85 -38.38
C ARG A 2 -78.35 -0.91 -37.47
N SER A 3 -77.42 -1.29 -36.59
CA SER A 3 -76.27 -2.24 -36.54
C SER A 3 -75.02 -1.85 -37.37
N GLY A 4 -73.88 -1.71 -36.68
CA GLY A 4 -72.48 -1.59 -37.18
C GLY A 4 -71.62 -0.66 -36.30
N PHE A 5 -70.91 -1.11 -35.26
CA PHE A 5 -69.52 -1.63 -35.24
C PHE A 5 -68.53 -0.90 -36.18
N PHE A 6 -67.47 -0.27 -35.63
CA PHE A 6 -66.07 -0.67 -35.90
C PHE A 6 -65.06 0.00 -34.93
N PHE A 7 -64.08 -0.83 -34.58
CA PHE A 7 -62.96 -0.66 -33.66
C PHE A 7 -61.83 0.14 -34.32
N GLY A 8 -61.14 1.02 -33.58
CA GLY A 8 -59.95 1.73 -34.05
C GLY A 8 -58.88 1.82 -32.96
N ARG A 9 -57.99 0.81 -32.90
CA ARG A 9 -56.73 0.84 -32.15
C ARG A 9 -55.62 1.41 -33.05
N GLY A 10 -54.79 2.31 -32.50
CA GLY A 10 -53.48 2.71 -33.02
C GLY A 10 -52.83 3.66 -32.01
N LEU A 11 -51.95 3.22 -31.09
CA LEU A 11 -50.56 2.77 -31.27
C LEU A 11 -49.62 3.90 -31.72
N ALA A 12 -49.14 4.73 -30.77
CA ALA A 12 -47.94 5.57 -30.83
C ALA A 12 -47.92 6.42 -29.52
N HIS A 13 -46.90 6.49 -28.66
CA HIS A 13 -45.46 6.31 -28.79
C HIS A 13 -44.90 5.77 -27.46
N LEU A 14 -44.13 4.68 -27.55
CA LEU A 14 -43.14 4.31 -26.55
C LEU A 14 -42.05 5.40 -26.56
N LEU A 15 -42.04 6.26 -25.53
CA LEU A 15 -40.89 7.11 -25.21
C LEU A 15 -39.76 6.21 -24.72
N ALA A 16 -38.96 5.73 -25.67
CA ALA A 16 -37.67 5.10 -25.39
C ALA A 16 -36.73 6.16 -24.81
N ALA A 17 -36.73 6.28 -23.48
CA ALA A 17 -35.71 7.01 -22.74
C ALA A 17 -34.37 6.29 -22.93
N SER A 18 -33.64 6.69 -23.96
CA SER A 18 -32.29 6.24 -24.25
C SER A 18 -31.35 6.83 -23.19
N ILE A 19 -31.13 6.08 -22.11
CA ILE A 19 -30.14 6.40 -21.07
C ILE A 19 -28.76 6.23 -21.70
N ILE A 20 -28.19 7.34 -22.18
CA ILE A 20 -26.79 7.41 -22.63
C ILE A 20 -25.92 7.35 -21.38
N LEU A 21 -25.47 6.14 -21.04
CA LEU A 21 -24.49 5.89 -19.99
C LEU A 21 -23.14 6.43 -20.46
N PHE A 22 -22.83 7.68 -20.13
CA PHE A 22 -21.49 8.25 -20.31
C PHE A 22 -20.52 7.54 -19.35
N ILE A 23 -19.89 6.48 -19.84
CA ILE A 23 -18.76 5.85 -19.16
C ILE A 23 -17.58 6.82 -19.28
N THR A 24 -17.36 7.61 -18.24
CA THR A 24 -16.16 8.44 -18.11
C THR A 24 -14.95 7.53 -17.90
N PHE A 25 -14.27 7.20 -18.99
CA PHE A 25 -12.94 6.59 -18.94
C PHE A 25 -11.97 7.63 -18.40
N HIS A 26 -11.73 7.63 -17.09
CA HIS A 26 -10.59 8.34 -16.54
C HIS A 26 -9.32 7.66 -17.07
N PRO A 27 -8.46 8.37 -17.84
CA PRO A 27 -7.19 7.80 -18.25
C PRO A 27 -6.39 7.51 -16.99
N VAL A 28 -6.12 6.22 -16.74
CA VAL A 28 -5.19 5.80 -15.70
C VAL A 28 -3.83 6.36 -16.08
N GLU A 29 -3.41 7.42 -15.40
CA GLU A 29 -2.14 8.08 -15.64
C GLU A 29 -1.00 7.07 -15.36
N ALA A 30 -0.47 6.49 -16.44
CA ALA A 30 0.58 5.50 -16.35
C ALA A 30 1.85 6.17 -15.84
N LYS A 31 2.18 5.94 -14.56
CA LYS A 31 3.43 6.41 -13.96
C LYS A 31 4.61 5.95 -14.81
N LYS A 32 5.29 6.91 -15.47
CA LYS A 32 6.47 6.66 -16.29
C LYS A 32 7.53 5.94 -15.45
N LYS A 33 7.76 4.66 -15.72
CA LYS A 33 8.72 3.84 -14.99
C LYS A 33 10.12 4.42 -15.24
N ILE A 34 10.79 4.88 -14.18
CA ILE A 34 12.16 5.38 -14.28
C ILE A 34 13.05 4.20 -14.63
N PHE A 35 13.72 4.27 -15.78
CA PHE A 35 14.74 3.29 -16.13
C PHE A 35 15.95 3.47 -15.22
N VAL A 36 16.35 2.39 -14.53
CA VAL A 36 17.53 2.36 -13.68
C VAL A 36 18.49 1.29 -14.19
N PRO A 37 19.72 1.65 -14.59
CA PRO A 37 20.71 0.68 -15.07
C PRO A 37 21.14 -0.31 -13.97
N GLY A 38 21.52 -1.53 -14.37
CA GLY A 38 22.06 -2.55 -13.47
C GLY A 38 21.02 -3.50 -12.88
N ARG A 39 21.43 -4.32 -11.91
CA ARG A 39 20.53 -5.31 -11.28
C ARG A 39 19.56 -4.61 -10.32
N ARG A 40 18.24 -4.70 -10.59
CA ARG A 40 17.18 -4.10 -9.76
C ARG A 40 17.27 -4.56 -8.31
N VAL A 41 17.30 -3.60 -7.40
CA VAL A 41 17.12 -3.79 -5.95
C VAL A 41 16.26 -2.67 -5.37
N ILE A 42 15.79 -2.88 -4.15
CA ILE A 42 14.87 -1.95 -3.49
C ILE A 42 15.42 -1.56 -2.13
N VAL A 43 15.36 -0.27 -1.85
CA VAL A 43 15.66 0.27 -0.54
C VAL A 43 14.59 -0.17 0.46
N PHE A 44 14.97 -0.83 1.55
CA PHE A 44 14.03 -1.26 2.59
C PHE A 44 14.27 -0.58 3.96
N ASP A 45 15.51 -0.24 4.32
CA ASP A 45 15.82 0.40 5.60
C ASP A 45 16.34 1.84 5.43
N GLU A 46 15.45 2.83 5.64
CA GLU A 46 15.77 4.26 5.49
C GLU A 46 16.88 4.74 6.46
N ARG A 47 17.11 4.07 7.59
CA ARG A 47 18.07 4.49 8.62
C ARG A 47 19.50 4.48 8.10
N ILE A 48 19.81 3.48 7.28
CA ILE A 48 21.15 3.22 6.72
C ILE A 48 21.21 3.43 5.19
N SER A 49 20.11 3.88 4.58
CA SER A 49 20.00 4.14 3.13
C SER A 49 20.53 5.50 2.73
N VAL A 50 21.86 5.65 2.76
CA VAL A 50 22.53 6.89 2.39
C VAL A 50 23.41 6.66 1.18
N LEU A 51 23.13 7.38 0.09
CA LEU A 51 23.95 7.42 -1.11
C LEU A 51 25.16 8.33 -0.88
N ARG A 52 26.35 7.83 -1.15
CA ARG A 52 27.63 8.50 -0.87
C ARG A 52 28.54 8.54 -2.10
N GLU A 53 29.52 9.43 -2.11
CA GLU A 53 30.47 9.54 -3.22
C GLU A 53 31.47 8.37 -3.26
N ARG A 54 31.83 7.82 -2.09
CA ARG A 54 32.77 6.69 -1.93
C ARG A 54 32.17 5.61 -1.03
N PRO A 55 32.65 4.35 -1.10
CA PRO A 55 32.20 3.26 -0.23
C PRO A 55 32.77 3.42 1.18
N ASP A 56 32.37 4.47 1.89
CA ASP A 56 32.83 4.78 3.25
C ASP A 56 31.72 5.51 4.01
N ALA A 57 31.48 5.13 5.28
CA ALA A 57 30.51 5.77 6.16
C ALA A 57 30.84 7.25 6.47
N LYS A 58 32.10 7.66 6.32
CA LYS A 58 32.57 9.04 6.46
C LYS A 58 32.57 9.81 5.15
N SER A 59 32.33 9.15 4.02
CA SER A 59 32.26 9.81 2.71
C SER A 59 31.10 10.81 2.64
N ARG A 60 31.27 11.86 1.83
CA ARG A 60 30.25 12.87 1.55
C ARG A 60 28.92 12.22 1.15
N VAL A 61 27.86 12.69 1.78
CA VAL A 61 26.49 12.27 1.49
C VAL A 61 26.00 12.98 0.24
N VAL A 62 25.61 12.21 -0.77
CA VAL A 62 24.97 12.70 -1.99
C VAL A 62 23.47 12.87 -1.76
N GLN A 63 22.81 11.84 -1.22
CA GLN A 63 21.36 11.83 -1.02
C GLN A 63 20.94 10.73 -0.03
N ARG A 64 19.90 10.97 0.78
CA ARG A 64 19.22 9.91 1.52
C ARG A 64 18.11 9.28 0.67
N LEU A 65 18.09 7.95 0.60
CA LEU A 65 17.08 7.22 -0.17
C LEU A 65 15.94 6.75 0.73
N ARG A 66 14.72 6.82 0.20
CA ARG A 66 13.48 6.41 0.90
C ARG A 66 13.17 4.94 0.64
N ARG A 67 12.47 4.30 1.57
CA ARG A 67 11.98 2.92 1.44
C ARG A 67 11.04 2.80 0.24
N GLY A 68 11.19 1.69 -0.48
CA GLY A 68 10.46 1.40 -1.71
C GLY A 68 11.11 2.03 -2.94
N ARG A 69 12.22 2.78 -2.81
CA ARG A 69 12.95 3.30 -3.96
C ARG A 69 13.63 2.16 -4.70
N GLU A 70 13.28 1.99 -5.97
CA GLU A 70 14.02 1.13 -6.90
C GLU A 70 15.34 1.80 -7.29
N ILE A 71 16.41 1.01 -7.21
CA ILE A 71 17.76 1.38 -7.65
C ILE A 71 18.39 0.18 -8.38
N GLY A 72 19.50 0.40 -9.07
CA GLY A 72 20.19 -0.66 -9.80
C GLY A 72 21.63 -0.82 -9.34
N ILE A 73 22.04 -2.05 -9.04
CA ILE A 73 23.41 -2.37 -8.65
C ILE A 73 24.31 -2.37 -9.88
N LEU A 74 25.39 -1.60 -9.80
CA LEU A 74 26.45 -1.50 -10.81
C LEU A 74 27.71 -2.26 -10.38
N ALA A 75 28.09 -2.17 -9.10
CA ALA A 75 29.28 -2.83 -8.56
C ALA A 75 29.18 -3.03 -7.05
N SER A 76 30.15 -3.73 -6.46
CA SER A 76 30.29 -3.89 -5.01
C SER A 76 31.73 -3.66 -4.55
N ALA A 77 31.90 -3.14 -3.35
CA ALA A 77 33.19 -2.98 -2.68
C ALA A 77 33.05 -3.38 -1.21
N ALA A 78 34.09 -4.04 -0.68
CA ALA A 78 34.22 -4.29 0.76
C ALA A 78 35.14 -3.21 1.35
N THR A 79 34.80 -2.72 2.55
CA THR A 79 35.67 -1.81 3.30
C THR A 79 36.57 -2.58 4.25
N ARG A 80 37.68 -1.95 4.66
CA ARG A 80 38.55 -2.50 5.72
C ARG A 80 37.82 -2.72 7.05
N SER A 81 36.76 -1.94 7.29
CA SER A 81 35.88 -2.09 8.47
C SER A 81 34.86 -3.23 8.35
N GLY A 82 34.89 -4.03 7.29
CA GLY A 82 33.99 -5.17 7.09
C GLY A 82 32.61 -4.82 6.51
N GLY A 83 32.32 -3.53 6.28
CA GLY A 83 31.08 -3.09 5.65
C GLY A 83 31.07 -3.39 4.16
N ARG A 84 29.95 -3.89 3.64
CA ARG A 84 29.77 -4.09 2.20
C ARG A 84 29.01 -2.92 1.60
N TYR A 85 29.60 -2.25 0.63
CA TYR A 85 28.97 -1.18 -0.13
C TYR A 85 28.66 -1.65 -1.55
N LEU A 86 27.57 -1.11 -2.09
CA LEU A 86 27.14 -1.31 -3.46
C LEU A 86 27.23 0.02 -4.19
N ARG A 87 27.88 0.03 -5.35
CA ARG A 87 27.74 1.14 -6.30
C ARG A 87 26.40 0.97 -6.99
N VAL A 88 25.55 1.98 -6.92
CA VAL A 88 24.17 1.93 -7.38
C VAL A 88 23.84 3.13 -8.26
N ALA A 89 23.05 2.91 -9.29
CA ALA A 89 22.36 3.95 -10.03
C ALA A 89 20.98 4.21 -9.42
N ILE A 90 20.58 5.47 -9.28
CA ILE A 90 19.20 5.86 -8.90
C ILE A 90 18.41 6.48 -10.05
N SER A 91 19.12 6.82 -11.14
CA SER A 91 18.64 7.24 -12.45
C SER A 91 19.76 7.04 -13.47
N ARG A 92 19.56 7.41 -14.74
CA ARG A 92 20.60 7.32 -15.78
C ARG A 92 21.87 8.13 -15.47
N ASN A 93 21.72 9.26 -14.78
CA ASN A 93 22.80 10.25 -14.60
C ASN A 93 23.17 10.45 -13.13
N ARG A 94 22.64 9.63 -12.22
CA ARG A 94 22.94 9.75 -10.79
C ARG A 94 23.23 8.38 -10.20
N GLU A 95 24.41 8.29 -9.63
CA GLU A 95 24.94 7.10 -8.98
C GLU A 95 25.65 7.45 -7.66
N GLY A 96 26.04 6.42 -6.92
CA GLY A 96 26.85 6.55 -5.71
C GLY A 96 26.95 5.21 -5.00
N TRP A 97 27.47 5.24 -3.77
CA TRP A 97 27.68 4.07 -2.93
C TRP A 97 26.68 4.02 -1.79
N ILE A 98 26.14 2.85 -1.51
CA ILE A 98 25.18 2.62 -0.43
C ILE A 98 25.53 1.34 0.32
N LEU A 99 25.18 1.25 1.61
CA LEU A 99 25.35 0.01 2.39
C LEU A 99 24.49 -1.11 1.82
N ALA A 100 25.08 -2.28 1.62
CA ALA A 100 24.39 -3.44 1.06
C ALA A 100 23.23 -3.91 1.94
N GLU A 101 23.33 -3.69 3.25
CA GLU A 101 22.34 -4.04 4.26
C GLU A 101 21.08 -3.17 4.21
N SER A 102 21.10 -2.08 3.43
CA SER A 102 19.98 -1.15 3.29
C SER A 102 19.02 -1.49 2.14
N VAL A 103 19.41 -2.47 1.32
CA VAL A 103 18.68 -2.88 0.10
C VAL A 103 18.37 -4.36 0.09
N VAL A 104 17.37 -4.73 -0.71
CA VAL A 104 16.96 -6.11 -0.94
C VAL A 104 16.82 -6.44 -2.41
N ILE A 105 17.00 -7.71 -2.77
CA ILE A 105 16.73 -8.23 -4.10
C ILE A 105 15.31 -8.82 -4.13
N PRO A 106 14.39 -8.29 -4.96
CA PRO A 106 13.04 -8.82 -5.13
C PRO A 106 13.05 -10.33 -5.44
N GLY A 107 12.14 -11.08 -4.83
CA GLY A 107 12.06 -12.54 -4.98
C GLY A 107 13.12 -13.36 -4.21
N SER A 108 14.11 -12.73 -3.57
CA SER A 108 15.08 -13.43 -2.72
C SER A 108 14.45 -13.81 -1.37
N THR A 109 14.37 -15.11 -1.06
CA THR A 109 13.86 -15.60 0.24
C THR A 109 14.68 -15.06 1.42
N LEU A 110 16.00 -15.00 1.29
CA LEU A 110 16.88 -14.47 2.34
C LEU A 110 16.55 -12.99 2.63
N ASP A 111 16.30 -12.20 1.60
CA ASP A 111 15.98 -10.78 1.78
C ASP A 111 14.55 -10.56 2.26
N ALA A 112 13.61 -11.42 1.88
CA ALA A 112 12.26 -11.44 2.47
C ALA A 112 12.31 -11.71 3.99
N GLN A 113 13.18 -12.63 4.44
CA GLN A 113 13.40 -12.88 5.87
C GLN A 113 13.95 -11.65 6.59
N LYS A 114 14.88 -10.90 5.98
CA LYS A 114 15.39 -9.65 6.56
C LYS A 114 14.27 -8.63 6.76
N ILE A 115 13.39 -8.46 5.78
CA ILE A 115 12.26 -7.54 5.90
C ILE A 115 11.28 -8.01 6.97
N LEU A 116 10.94 -9.31 7.02
CA LEU A 116 10.06 -9.84 8.08
C LEU A 116 10.63 -9.63 9.47
N ARG A 117 11.93 -9.87 9.66
CA ARG A 117 12.60 -9.57 10.94
C ARG A 117 12.48 -8.10 11.29
N LEU A 118 12.73 -7.20 10.32
CA LEU A 118 12.60 -5.76 10.55
C LEU A 118 11.15 -5.34 10.86
N ILE A 119 10.16 -5.98 10.25
CA ILE A 119 8.73 -5.77 10.56
C ILE A 119 8.46 -6.08 12.04
N ASP A 120 9.03 -7.18 12.56
CA ASP A 120 8.82 -7.63 13.93
C ASP A 120 9.56 -6.76 14.97
N GLU A 121 10.74 -6.26 14.62
CA GLU A 121 11.52 -5.35 15.46
C GLU A 121 10.96 -3.91 15.46
N THR A 122 10.11 -3.55 14.50
CA THR A 122 9.58 -2.20 14.34
C THR A 122 8.38 -1.96 15.25
N SER A 123 8.50 -0.98 16.16
CA SER A 123 7.40 -0.50 17.01
C SER A 123 6.44 0.46 16.30
N ASP A 124 6.91 1.23 15.32
CA ASP A 124 6.06 2.17 14.57
C ASP A 124 5.15 1.43 13.57
N ASP A 125 3.84 1.49 13.79
CA ASP A 125 2.87 0.76 12.95
C ASP A 125 2.87 1.20 11.48
N PHE A 126 3.16 2.48 11.19
CA PHE A 126 3.19 2.95 9.81
C PHE A 126 4.41 2.40 9.07
N ILE A 127 5.57 2.41 9.72
CA ILE A 127 6.79 1.79 9.21
C ILE A 127 6.56 0.30 9.01
N ARG A 128 5.94 -0.38 9.99
CA ARG A 128 5.60 -1.81 9.94
C ARG A 128 4.67 -2.14 8.78
N ALA A 129 3.58 -1.38 8.62
CA ALA A 129 2.66 -1.53 7.50
C ALA A 129 3.34 -1.31 6.14
N LYS A 130 4.18 -0.27 6.02
CA LYS A 130 4.93 0.03 4.79
C LYS A 130 5.91 -1.09 4.43
N LEU A 131 6.60 -1.67 5.42
CA LEU A 131 7.48 -2.82 5.21
C LEU A 131 6.70 -4.08 4.84
N ALA A 132 5.59 -4.36 5.52
CA ALA A 132 4.74 -5.52 5.24
C ALA A 132 4.14 -5.45 3.83
N ARG A 133 3.66 -4.27 3.40
CA ARG A 133 3.21 -4.03 2.02
C ARG A 133 4.36 -4.23 1.02
N LEU A 134 5.53 -3.64 1.28
CA LEU A 134 6.71 -3.82 0.43
C LEU A 134 7.08 -5.31 0.28
N CYS A 135 7.08 -6.06 1.39
CA CYS A 135 7.39 -7.49 1.38
C CYS A 135 6.37 -8.28 0.57
N ALA A 136 5.07 -8.05 0.80
CA ALA A 136 4.00 -8.70 0.07
C ALA A 136 4.03 -8.40 -1.43
N ASP A 137 4.47 -7.20 -1.83
CA ASP A 137 4.52 -6.79 -3.24
C ASP A 137 5.76 -7.30 -3.99
N GLU A 138 6.93 -7.26 -3.35
CA GLU A 138 8.22 -7.52 -4.02
C GLU A 138 8.70 -8.96 -3.86
N PHE A 139 8.09 -9.73 -2.97
CA PHE A 139 8.46 -11.11 -2.67
C PHE A 139 7.29 -12.09 -2.86
N ARG A 140 6.37 -11.75 -3.79
CA ARG A 140 5.15 -12.53 -4.09
C ARG A 140 5.40 -14.00 -4.40
N THR A 141 6.57 -14.32 -4.96
CA THR A 141 6.99 -15.68 -5.33
C THR A 141 7.56 -16.48 -4.16
N THR A 142 7.82 -15.84 -3.01
CA THR A 142 8.37 -16.50 -1.83
C THR A 142 7.25 -17.02 -0.94
N ALA A 143 7.55 -18.07 -0.16
CA ALA A 143 6.64 -18.60 0.85
C ALA A 143 6.38 -17.62 2.03
N LEU A 144 7.05 -16.47 2.04
CA LEU A 144 6.98 -15.45 3.10
C LEU A 144 6.00 -14.31 2.80
N ALA A 145 5.54 -14.19 1.55
CA ALA A 145 4.51 -13.21 1.19
C ALA A 145 3.19 -13.37 1.97
N PRO A 146 2.68 -14.59 2.25
CA PRO A 146 1.51 -14.78 3.11
C PRO A 146 1.68 -14.18 4.51
N ALA A 147 2.83 -14.44 5.15
CA ALA A 147 3.17 -13.90 6.46
C ALA A 147 3.21 -12.36 6.45
N ALA A 148 3.74 -11.75 5.39
CA ALA A 148 3.73 -10.30 5.24
C ALA A 148 2.32 -9.73 5.09
N LEU A 149 1.44 -10.37 4.32
CA LEU A 149 0.04 -9.93 4.19
C LEU A 149 -0.74 -10.07 5.49
N LEU A 150 -0.51 -11.14 6.25
CA LEU A 150 -1.09 -11.30 7.58
C LEU A 150 -0.67 -10.17 8.51
N LYS A 151 0.64 -9.92 8.62
CA LYS A 151 1.19 -8.83 9.45
C LYS A 151 0.68 -7.46 9.01
N LEU A 152 0.45 -7.26 7.71
CA LEU A 152 -0.13 -6.02 7.17
C LEU A 152 -1.57 -5.82 7.67
N GLY A 153 -2.41 -6.87 7.63
CA GLY A 153 -3.77 -6.83 8.14
C GLY A 153 -3.83 -6.59 9.65
N GLU A 154 -3.06 -7.35 10.43
CA GLU A 154 -3.00 -7.21 11.90
C GLU A 154 -2.49 -5.82 12.31
N THR A 155 -1.59 -5.24 11.51
CA THR A 155 -1.13 -3.87 11.71
C THR A 155 -2.23 -2.86 11.39
N ALA A 156 -2.99 -3.07 10.31
CA ALA A 156 -4.07 -2.18 9.93
C ALA A 156 -5.17 -2.15 10.99
N GLU A 157 -5.55 -3.29 11.56
CA GLU A 157 -6.54 -3.35 12.65
C GLU A 157 -6.09 -2.53 13.87
N ARG A 158 -4.87 -2.72 14.35
CA ARG A 158 -4.29 -1.91 15.44
C ARG A 158 -4.24 -0.41 15.10
N VAL A 159 -3.93 -0.09 13.85
CA VAL A 159 -3.91 1.30 13.38
C VAL A 159 -5.32 1.91 13.41
N ALA A 160 -6.36 1.15 13.11
CA ALA A 160 -7.75 1.63 13.14
C ALA A 160 -8.14 2.10 14.55
N GLU A 161 -7.77 1.36 15.59
CA GLU A 161 -7.99 1.75 16.99
C GLU A 161 -7.25 3.04 17.35
N ARG A 162 -5.97 3.16 16.94
CA ARG A 162 -5.20 4.39 17.20
C ARG A 162 -5.79 5.59 16.45
N LEU A 163 -6.11 5.42 15.17
CA LEU A 163 -6.71 6.48 14.36
C LEU A 163 -8.05 6.94 14.94
N THR A 164 -8.83 6.02 15.52
CA THR A 164 -10.08 6.35 16.19
C THR A 164 -9.83 7.31 17.35
N ARG A 165 -8.88 6.96 18.23
CA ARG A 165 -8.50 7.79 19.37
C ARG A 165 -7.89 9.14 18.95
N ASP A 166 -7.11 9.15 17.88
CA ASP A 166 -6.47 10.37 17.36
C ASP A 166 -7.50 11.30 16.71
N ALA A 167 -8.44 10.75 15.94
CA ALA A 167 -9.52 11.51 15.31
C ALA A 167 -10.48 12.07 16.36
N GLY A 168 -10.91 11.26 17.32
CA GLY A 168 -11.77 11.72 18.42
C GLY A 168 -11.16 12.87 19.21
N ARG A 169 -9.85 12.80 19.52
CA ARG A 169 -9.12 13.89 20.18
C ARG A 169 -9.04 15.19 19.37
N ARG A 170 -9.02 15.10 18.04
CA ARG A 170 -8.83 16.27 17.15
C ARG A 170 -10.14 16.88 16.66
N LEU A 171 -11.15 16.05 16.45
CA LEU A 171 -12.46 16.48 15.96
C LEU A 171 -13.42 16.78 17.12
N GLY A 172 -13.21 16.19 18.29
CA GLY A 172 -14.12 16.28 19.43
C GLY A 172 -15.18 15.17 19.43
N GLU A 173 -16.01 15.14 20.48
CA GLU A 173 -17.05 14.12 20.66
C GLU A 173 -18.28 14.36 19.76
N ASP A 174 -18.56 15.62 19.43
CA ASP A 174 -19.63 16.05 18.53
C ASP A 174 -19.14 17.13 17.55
N PRO A 175 -18.34 16.74 16.54
CA PRO A 175 -17.88 17.67 15.52
C PRO A 175 -19.07 18.09 14.65
N SER A 176 -19.62 19.28 14.90
CA SER A 176 -20.68 19.85 14.09
C SER A 176 -20.13 20.86 13.10
N ILE A 177 -20.11 20.47 11.82
CA ILE A 177 -19.97 21.41 10.71
C ILE A 177 -21.31 21.40 9.96
N PRO A 178 -21.99 22.55 9.82
CA PRO A 178 -23.27 22.63 9.13
C PRO A 178 -23.22 21.96 7.74
N GLY A 179 -24.11 21.00 7.52
CA GLY A 179 -24.21 20.28 6.24
C GLY A 179 -23.21 19.15 6.02
N VAL A 180 -22.35 18.81 6.98
CA VAL A 180 -21.39 17.70 6.86
C VAL A 180 -21.71 16.63 7.90
N SER A 181 -21.86 15.38 7.47
CA SER A 181 -22.11 14.27 8.38
C SER A 181 -20.88 13.97 9.25
N ARG A 182 -21.11 13.42 10.45
CA ARG A 182 -20.01 12.96 11.32
C ARG A 182 -19.11 11.97 10.60
N ARG A 183 -19.69 11.01 9.87
CA ARG A 183 -18.97 10.07 9.01
C ARG A 183 -18.03 10.77 8.04
N ASP A 184 -18.50 11.79 7.33
CA ASP A 184 -17.68 12.49 6.35
C ASP A 184 -16.51 13.22 7.01
N LEU A 185 -16.73 13.82 8.19
CA LEU A 185 -15.65 14.47 8.95
C LEU A 185 -14.56 13.46 9.35
N PHE A 186 -14.96 12.29 9.85
CA PHE A 186 -14.00 11.23 10.21
C PHE A 186 -13.32 10.63 8.99
N LEU A 187 -14.01 10.41 7.87
CA LEU A 187 -13.41 9.89 6.64
C LEU A 187 -12.45 10.87 5.96
N ASN A 188 -12.59 12.17 6.23
CA ASN A 188 -11.65 13.22 5.81
C ASN A 188 -10.54 13.49 6.85
N PHE A 189 -10.41 12.64 7.87
CA PHE A 189 -9.33 12.78 8.86
C PHE A 189 -7.95 12.59 8.23
N ILE A 190 -7.11 13.63 8.30
CA ILE A 190 -5.75 13.66 7.69
C ILE A 190 -4.82 12.51 8.12
N GLY A 191 -5.08 11.88 9.27
CA GLY A 191 -4.31 10.71 9.71
C GLY A 191 -4.45 9.50 8.79
N LEU A 192 -5.51 9.43 7.98
CA LEU A 192 -5.78 8.37 7.02
C LEU A 192 -4.84 8.42 5.80
N ASP A 193 -4.45 9.61 5.35
CA ASP A 193 -3.73 9.84 4.09
C ASP A 193 -2.50 8.97 3.93
N ARG A 194 -1.68 8.86 4.98
CA ARG A 194 -0.42 8.10 4.91
C ARG A 194 -0.68 6.61 4.71
N PHE A 195 -1.76 6.08 5.29
CA PHE A 195 -2.13 4.67 5.18
C PHE A 195 -2.86 4.39 3.85
N ASN A 196 -3.71 5.31 3.40
CA ASN A 196 -4.34 5.25 2.08
C ASN A 196 -3.28 5.17 0.96
N LYS A 197 -2.19 5.94 1.08
CA LYS A 197 -1.06 5.92 0.13
C LYS A 197 -0.35 4.57 0.02
N ILE A 198 -0.45 3.69 1.02
CA ILE A 198 0.09 2.31 0.99
C ILE A 198 -1.00 1.25 0.79
N GLY A 199 -2.20 1.68 0.41
CA GLY A 199 -3.32 0.81 0.05
C GLY A 199 -4.02 0.16 1.25
N LEU A 200 -3.96 0.79 2.43
CA LEU A 200 -4.80 0.44 3.58
C LEU A 200 -5.96 1.43 3.66
N THR A 201 -7.19 0.92 3.63
CA THR A 201 -8.41 1.72 3.69
C THR A 201 -9.12 1.46 5.01
N PHE A 202 -9.77 2.48 5.54
CA PHE A 202 -10.56 2.41 6.77
C PHE A 202 -11.94 2.98 6.52
N ASN A 203 -12.95 2.36 7.13
CA ASN A 203 -14.31 2.86 7.15
C ASN A 203 -14.62 3.35 8.55
N TYR A 204 -15.25 4.52 8.69
CA TYR A 204 -15.83 4.94 9.95
C TYR A 204 -17.20 4.28 10.12
N VAL A 205 -17.47 3.69 11.27
CA VAL A 205 -18.79 3.16 11.64
C VAL A 205 -19.34 4.05 12.74
N GLU A 206 -20.40 4.80 12.42
CA GLU A 206 -20.96 5.82 13.33
C GLU A 206 -21.51 5.19 14.60
N ASP A 207 -22.23 4.07 14.48
CA ASP A 207 -22.82 3.34 15.61
C ASP A 207 -21.76 2.88 16.63
N GLU A 208 -20.56 2.54 16.16
CA GLU A 208 -19.43 2.12 17.00
C GLU A 208 -18.47 3.28 17.32
N GLY A 209 -18.70 4.45 16.74
CA GLY A 209 -17.85 5.63 16.89
C GLY A 209 -16.39 5.43 16.48
N ARG A 210 -16.06 4.44 15.63
CA ARG A 210 -14.67 4.04 15.35
C ARG A 210 -14.36 3.74 13.90
N PHE A 211 -13.08 3.81 13.56
CA PHE A 211 -12.57 3.26 12.31
C PHE A 211 -12.47 1.74 12.37
N ILE A 212 -12.87 1.09 11.28
CA ILE A 212 -12.71 -0.33 11.04
C ILE A 212 -11.87 -0.51 9.78
N TYR A 213 -10.88 -1.38 9.85
CA TYR A 213 -10.05 -1.73 8.70
C TYR A 213 -10.89 -2.48 7.64
N ASP A 214 -10.72 -2.12 6.35
CA ASP A 214 -11.50 -2.71 5.26
C ASP A 214 -11.22 -4.20 4.99
N GLY A 215 -10.22 -4.81 5.63
CA GLY A 215 -9.85 -6.21 5.47
C GLY A 215 -9.19 -6.57 4.13
N LYS A 216 -8.73 -5.59 3.34
CA LYS A 216 -8.18 -5.81 1.99
C LYS A 216 -6.99 -6.76 1.96
N ALA A 217 -6.07 -6.66 2.91
CA ALA A 217 -4.89 -7.52 3.01
C ALA A 217 -5.29 -8.97 3.30
N TYR A 218 -6.30 -9.19 4.15
CA TYR A 218 -6.85 -10.52 4.40
C TYR A 218 -7.54 -11.10 3.18
N ARG A 219 -8.34 -10.32 2.45
CA ARG A 219 -8.94 -10.77 1.18
C ARG A 219 -7.85 -11.11 0.17
N GLU A 220 -6.81 -10.29 0.08
CA GLU A 220 -5.66 -10.54 -0.80
C GLU A 220 -4.92 -11.85 -0.41
N LEU A 221 -4.70 -12.08 0.88
CA LEU A 221 -4.11 -13.30 1.42
C LEU A 221 -4.94 -14.54 1.07
N LEU A 222 -6.24 -14.52 1.38
CA LEU A 222 -7.14 -15.63 1.10
C LEU A 222 -7.27 -15.93 -0.40
N LYS A 223 -7.21 -14.88 -1.24
CA LYS A 223 -7.29 -15.00 -2.70
C LYS A 223 -6.00 -15.56 -3.31
N LYS A 224 -4.84 -15.02 -2.92
CA LYS A 224 -3.55 -15.37 -3.54
C LYS A 224 -2.89 -16.61 -2.93
N TYR A 225 -3.13 -16.85 -1.64
CA TYR A 225 -2.46 -17.90 -0.87
C TYR A 225 -3.47 -18.73 -0.05
N PRO A 226 -4.52 -19.30 -0.66
CA PRO A 226 -5.62 -19.94 0.06
C PRO A 226 -5.22 -21.15 0.91
N LYS A 227 -4.06 -21.76 0.66
CA LYS A 227 -3.55 -22.97 1.34
C LYS A 227 -2.44 -22.66 2.36
N SER A 228 -2.15 -21.40 2.64
CA SER A 228 -1.12 -21.06 3.63
C SER A 228 -1.67 -21.15 5.06
N LYS A 229 -0.78 -21.37 6.04
CA LYS A 229 -1.15 -21.39 7.47
C LYS A 229 -1.76 -20.06 7.91
N GLU A 230 -1.31 -18.96 7.33
CA GLU A 230 -1.85 -17.63 7.57
C GLU A 230 -3.28 -17.47 7.05
N ALA A 231 -3.60 -18.06 5.89
CA ALA A 231 -4.95 -18.05 5.37
C ALA A 231 -5.90 -18.86 6.26
N GLU A 232 -5.46 -20.01 6.78
CA GLU A 232 -6.20 -20.79 7.77
C GLU A 232 -6.47 -19.98 9.05
N ARG A 233 -5.44 -19.31 9.59
CA ARG A 233 -5.58 -18.43 10.75
C ARG A 233 -6.58 -17.30 10.52
N VAL A 234 -6.62 -16.70 9.33
CA VAL A 234 -7.60 -15.65 9.02
C VAL A 234 -9.02 -16.20 8.95
N ARG A 235 -9.22 -17.43 8.47
CA ARG A 235 -10.55 -18.06 8.44
C ARG A 235 -11.06 -18.31 9.85
N SER A 236 -10.21 -18.82 10.74
CA SER A 236 -10.60 -19.10 12.13
C SER A 236 -10.89 -17.85 12.97
N LEU A 237 -10.37 -16.68 12.58
CA LEU A 237 -10.67 -15.40 13.24
C LEU A 237 -12.02 -14.82 12.81
N LYS A 238 -12.58 -15.30 11.69
CA LYS A 238 -13.82 -14.77 11.09
C LYS A 238 -15.02 -15.71 11.21
N SER A 239 -14.79 -16.95 11.61
CA SER A 239 -15.82 -17.93 12.00
C SER A 239 -16.26 -17.67 13.43
#